data_AF-V4JY94-F1
#
_entry.id   AF-V4JY94-F1
#
_cell.length_a   1.000
_cell.length_b   1.000
_cell.length_c   1.000
_cell.angle_alpha   90.00
_cell.angle_beta   90.00
_cell.angle_gamma   90.00
#
_symmetry.space_group_name_H-M   'P 1'
#
loop_
_entity.id
_entity.type
_entity.pdbx_description
1 polymer ?
#
loop_
_entity_poly.entity_id
_entity_poly.type
_entity_poly.pdbx_seq_one_letter_code
_entity_poly.pdbx_strand_id
1 'polypeptide(L)'
;MRITRVSPHHKHLPMLCSSFTCSLEPGVTSADVVIVRVETNAGLVGHGKAGAVGGYPNCAAGMLAGSAELISRHLIHKDQRDLNAIGHLMSLIDGHGSIKSAFDITCWDLLGQPLGQPLSVILGGKLREAVPVYRGLPLKKPEEMGKEAAAWRTEGYRMFLMKVGCGDLDEDIACIEAVMADRRASEHYSVDASGRWRPEEAIRRSHQKRPSPYCAKSSTSISCSSNLSGSTRRACPCASAPAGP
;
A
#
# COMPACT_ATOMS: atom_id res chain seq x y z
N MET A 1 7.11 2.10 -30.38
CA MET A 1 5.97 1.19 -30.17
C MET A 1 4.82 2.03 -29.64
N ARG A 2 3.79 2.28 -30.45
CA ARG A 2 2.78 3.29 -30.14
C ARG A 2 1.51 2.69 -29.58
N ILE A 3 0.91 3.38 -28.60
CA ILE A 3 -0.39 3.01 -28.04
C ILE A 3 -1.48 3.22 -29.10
N THR A 4 -2.29 2.19 -29.32
CA THR A 4 -3.38 2.17 -30.31
C THR A 4 -4.75 2.14 -29.67
N ARG A 5 -4.90 1.48 -28.52
CA ARG A 5 -6.17 1.40 -27.80
C ARG A 5 -5.92 1.35 -26.30
N VAL A 6 -6.79 2.00 -25.55
CA VAL A 6 -6.88 1.88 -24.09
C VAL A 6 -8.29 1.42 -23.75
N SER A 7 -8.41 0.45 -22.85
CA SER A 7 -9.70 -0.10 -22.40
C SER A 7 -9.72 -0.18 -20.88
N PRO A 8 -10.40 0.75 -20.19
CA PRO A 8 -10.62 0.65 -18.76
C PRO A 8 -11.74 -0.35 -18.47
N HIS A 9 -11.49 -1.26 -17.54
CA HIS A 9 -12.45 -2.26 -17.09
C HIS A 9 -12.70 -2.11 -15.59
N HIS A 10 -13.89 -1.64 -15.24
CA HIS A 10 -14.33 -1.65 -13.85
C HIS A 10 -14.64 -3.09 -13.42
N LYS A 11 -14.11 -3.50 -12.27
CA LYS A 11 -14.32 -4.81 -11.66
C LYS A 11 -14.58 -4.66 -10.17
N HIS A 12 -15.56 -5.43 -9.71
CA HIS A 12 -15.85 -5.63 -8.30
C HIS A 12 -15.28 -6.98 -7.88
N LEU A 13 -14.26 -6.98 -7.02
CA LEU A 13 -13.55 -8.18 -6.60
C LEU A 13 -13.99 -8.57 -5.18
N PRO A 14 -14.71 -9.68 -4.98
CA PRO A 14 -15.10 -10.11 -3.64
C PRO A 14 -13.87 -10.47 -2.82
N MET A 15 -13.89 -10.11 -1.53
CA MET A 15 -12.80 -10.49 -0.63
C MET A 15 -12.88 -11.98 -0.29
N LEU A 16 -11.71 -12.61 -0.15
CA LEU A 16 -11.62 -13.98 0.35
C LEU A 16 -11.90 -14.07 1.86
N CYS A 17 -11.65 -12.99 2.60
CA CYS A 17 -12.10 -12.84 3.98
C CYS A 17 -13.54 -12.31 4.00
N SER A 18 -14.33 -12.74 4.99
CA SER A 18 -15.74 -12.36 5.13
C SER A 18 -15.97 -10.85 5.19
N SER A 19 -15.09 -10.12 5.88
CA SER A 19 -15.07 -8.66 5.89
C SER A 19 -13.69 -8.13 6.28
N PHE A 20 -13.39 -6.91 5.81
CA PHE A 20 -12.23 -6.13 6.20
C PHE A 20 -12.68 -4.83 6.84
N THR A 21 -12.19 -4.58 8.05
CA THR A 21 -12.46 -3.34 8.78
C THR A 21 -11.16 -2.58 8.97
N CYS A 22 -11.16 -1.34 8.51
CA CYS A 22 -10.13 -0.35 8.82
C CYS A 22 -10.80 0.94 9.29
N SER A 23 -10.00 1.88 9.78
CA SER A 23 -10.54 3.11 10.35
C SER A 23 -11.20 4.06 9.36
N LEU A 24 -11.05 3.86 8.05
CA LEU A 24 -11.80 4.67 7.08
C LEU A 24 -13.13 4.04 6.70
N GLU A 25 -13.19 2.71 6.65
CA GLU A 25 -14.43 1.99 6.32
C GLU A 25 -14.54 0.67 7.09
N PRO A 26 -15.59 0.51 7.90
CA PRO A 26 -15.90 -0.75 8.56
C PRO A 26 -16.65 -1.71 7.61
N GLY A 27 -16.30 -3.00 7.67
CA GLY A 27 -17.11 -4.06 7.08
C GLY A 27 -17.05 -4.18 5.56
N VAL A 28 -15.96 -3.77 4.93
CA VAL A 28 -15.77 -3.88 3.46
C VAL A 28 -15.71 -5.35 3.05
N THR A 29 -16.51 -5.76 2.08
CA THR A 29 -16.60 -7.16 1.60
C THR A 29 -16.07 -7.34 0.17
N SER A 30 -15.70 -6.25 -0.49
CA SER A 30 -15.22 -6.23 -1.86
C SER A 30 -14.25 -5.09 -2.13
N ALA A 31 -13.49 -5.22 -3.22
CA ALA A 31 -12.63 -4.17 -3.76
C ALA A 31 -13.19 -3.68 -5.09
N ASP A 32 -13.45 -2.39 -5.18
CA ASP A 32 -13.77 -1.72 -6.43
C ASP A 32 -12.48 -1.28 -7.13
N VAL A 33 -12.22 -1.83 -8.31
CA VAL A 33 -10.97 -1.58 -9.04
C VAL A 33 -11.22 -1.30 -10.52
N VAL A 34 -10.34 -0.50 -11.11
CA VAL A 34 -10.28 -0.30 -12.56
C VAL A 34 -9.01 -0.94 -13.09
N ILE A 35 -9.16 -1.90 -14.00
CA ILE A 35 -8.06 -2.52 -14.73
C ILE A 35 -7.94 -1.80 -16.07
N VAL A 36 -6.80 -1.18 -16.33
CA VAL A 36 -6.49 -0.55 -17.60
C VAL A 36 -5.78 -1.58 -18.47
N ARG A 37 -6.32 -1.83 -19.67
CA ARG A 37 -5.68 -2.64 -20.71
C ARG A 37 -5.21 -1.71 -21.83
N VAL A 38 -3.93 -1.75 -22.19
CA VAL A 38 -3.34 -0.91 -23.23
C VAL A 38 -2.78 -1.78 -24.35
N GLU A 39 -3.17 -1.48 -25.58
CA GLU A 39 -2.69 -2.15 -26.79
C GLU A 39 -1.75 -1.25 -27.57
N THR A 40 -0.79 -1.88 -28.25
CA THR A 40 0.17 -1.19 -29.10
C THR A 40 0.08 -1.63 -30.55
N ASN A 41 0.64 -0.83 -31.45
CA ASN A 41 0.76 -1.17 -32.88
C ASN A 41 1.73 -2.34 -33.15
N ALA A 42 2.46 -2.81 -32.14
CA ALA A 42 3.31 -3.99 -32.21
C ALA A 42 2.58 -5.29 -31.78
N GLY A 43 1.27 -5.22 -31.52
CA GLY A 43 0.47 -6.36 -31.06
C GLY A 43 0.62 -6.71 -29.58
N LEU A 44 1.40 -5.93 -28.82
CA LEU A 44 1.58 -6.15 -27.37
C LEU A 44 0.46 -5.51 -26.56
N VAL A 45 0.18 -6.14 -25.41
CA VAL A 45 -0.90 -5.77 -24.51
C VAL A 45 -0.37 -5.70 -23.09
N GLY A 46 -0.47 -4.53 -22.47
CA GLY A 46 -0.11 -4.32 -21.08
C GLY A 46 -1.32 -4.14 -20.18
N HIS A 47 -1.12 -4.41 -18.88
CA HIS A 47 -2.16 -4.25 -17.88
C HIS A 47 -1.69 -3.45 -16.66
N GLY A 48 -2.59 -2.62 -16.15
CA GLY A 48 -2.41 -1.88 -14.90
C GLY A 48 -3.68 -1.90 -14.08
N LYS A 49 -3.57 -1.70 -12.77
CA LYS A 49 -4.72 -1.69 -11.85
C LYS A 49 -4.68 -0.47 -10.95
N ALA A 50 -5.80 0.22 -10.87
CA ALA A 50 -6.08 1.25 -9.87
C ALA A 50 -7.27 0.83 -9.00
N GLY A 51 -7.33 1.38 -7.80
CA GLY A 51 -8.39 1.06 -6.81
C GLY A 51 -7.83 0.41 -5.56
N ALA A 52 -8.64 0.46 -4.51
CA ALA A 52 -8.25 0.04 -3.17
C ALA A 52 -9.40 -0.71 -2.48
N VAL A 53 -9.06 -1.45 -1.44
CA VAL A 53 -10.04 -1.97 -0.47
C VAL A 53 -10.31 -0.84 0.52
N GLY A 54 -11.58 -0.44 0.64
CA GLY A 54 -11.99 0.70 1.46
C GLY A 54 -11.96 2.02 0.67
N GLY A 55 -13.07 2.75 0.72
CA GLY A 55 -13.40 3.99 0.03
C GLY A 55 -12.62 5.22 0.48
N TYR A 56 -11.31 5.13 0.27
CA TYR A 56 -10.55 6.31 -0.12
C TYR A 56 -11.29 7.00 -1.27
N PRO A 57 -11.77 8.26 -1.10
CA PRO A 57 -12.64 8.89 -2.09
C PRO A 57 -12.03 8.91 -3.50
N ASN A 58 -10.70 9.10 -3.59
CA ASN A 58 -9.93 9.09 -4.83
C ASN A 58 -9.75 7.70 -5.49
N CYS A 59 -10.25 6.64 -4.87
CA CYS A 59 -10.24 5.27 -5.37
C CYS A 59 -11.64 4.74 -5.71
N ALA A 60 -12.70 5.56 -5.57
CA ALA A 60 -14.03 5.18 -6.01
C ALA A 60 -14.05 4.87 -7.51
N ALA A 61 -14.60 3.73 -7.89
CA ALA A 61 -14.53 3.24 -9.27
C ALA A 61 -15.07 4.22 -10.32
N GLY A 62 -16.15 4.95 -10.01
CA GLY A 62 -16.71 5.97 -10.91
C GLY A 62 -15.71 7.08 -11.20
N MET A 63 -15.00 7.56 -10.17
CA MET A 63 -13.93 8.54 -10.35
C MET A 63 -12.76 7.95 -11.13
N LEU A 64 -12.34 6.72 -10.82
CA LEU A 64 -11.24 6.06 -11.53
C LEU A 64 -11.54 5.85 -13.01
N ALA A 65 -12.77 5.47 -13.38
CA ALA A 65 -13.18 5.27 -14.77
C ALA A 65 -13.13 6.59 -15.56
N GLY A 66 -13.69 7.68 -15.02
CA GLY A 66 -13.61 9.00 -15.65
C GLY A 66 -12.18 9.52 -15.76
N SER A 67 -11.37 9.26 -14.74
CA SER A 67 -9.93 9.60 -14.75
C SER A 67 -9.16 8.81 -15.81
N ALA A 68 -9.50 7.52 -15.99
CA ALA A 68 -8.88 6.67 -17.00
C ALA A 68 -9.20 7.17 -18.41
N GLU A 69 -10.45 7.50 -18.68
CA GLU A 69 -10.89 8.09 -19.94
C GLU A 69 -10.13 9.39 -20.27
N LEU A 70 -10.01 10.30 -19.30
CA LEU A 70 -9.27 11.55 -19.44
C LEU A 70 -7.80 11.33 -19.82
N ILE A 71 -7.10 10.45 -19.08
CA ILE A 71 -5.68 10.17 -19.32
C ILE A 71 -5.49 9.45 -20.66
N SER A 72 -6.38 8.49 -20.98
CA SER A 72 -6.30 7.70 -22.21
C SER A 72 -6.18 8.56 -23.46
N ARG A 73 -6.97 9.63 -23.56
CA ARG A 73 -6.99 10.57 -24.71
C ARG A 73 -5.62 11.18 -25.01
N HIS A 74 -4.79 11.35 -23.99
CA HIS A 74 -3.48 11.96 -24.12
C HIS A 74 -2.36 10.94 -24.39
N LEU A 75 -2.61 9.66 -24.14
CA LEU A 75 -1.64 8.57 -24.31
C LEU A 75 -1.76 7.87 -25.67
N ILE A 76 -2.91 7.97 -26.35
CA ILE A 76 -3.08 7.42 -27.70
C ILE A 76 -1.99 7.99 -28.63
N HIS A 77 -1.41 7.12 -29.47
CA HIS A 77 -0.29 7.38 -30.37
C HIS A 77 1.06 7.69 -29.72
N LYS A 78 1.16 7.79 -28.39
CA LYS A 78 2.45 7.96 -27.70
C LYS A 78 3.25 6.66 -27.71
N ASP A 79 4.58 6.79 -27.69
CA ASP A 79 5.47 5.65 -27.54
C ASP A 79 5.59 5.28 -26.07
N GLN A 80 5.11 4.08 -25.72
CA GLN A 80 5.07 3.61 -24.32
C GLN A 80 6.48 3.53 -23.68
N ARG A 81 7.51 3.42 -24.51
CA ARG A 81 8.92 3.32 -24.07
C ARG A 81 9.47 4.64 -23.55
N ASP A 82 8.86 5.77 -23.91
CA ASP A 82 9.27 7.09 -23.42
C ASP A 82 8.53 7.41 -22.10
N LEU A 83 8.96 6.72 -21.05
CA LEU A 83 8.37 6.83 -19.71
C LEU A 83 8.45 8.25 -19.16
N ASN A 84 9.51 8.99 -19.49
CA ASN A 84 9.67 10.38 -19.07
C ASN A 84 8.63 11.29 -19.75
N ALA A 85 8.42 11.15 -21.06
CA ALA A 85 7.40 11.92 -21.76
C ALA A 85 5.98 11.57 -21.28
N ILE A 86 5.71 10.29 -21.02
CA ILE A 86 4.42 9.85 -20.49
C ILE A 86 4.20 10.36 -19.07
N GLY A 87 5.20 10.24 -18.19
CA GLY A 87 5.16 10.75 -16.84
C GLY A 87 4.98 12.26 -16.80
N HIS A 88 5.70 13.00 -17.65
CA HIS A 88 5.54 14.44 -17.78
C HIS A 88 4.14 14.81 -18.26
N LEU A 89 3.62 14.15 -19.30
CA LEU A 89 2.26 14.40 -19.80
C LEU A 89 1.20 14.15 -18.72
N MET A 90 1.33 13.06 -17.96
CA MET A 90 0.43 12.78 -16.84
C MET A 90 0.59 13.78 -15.70
N SER A 91 1.75 14.40 -15.52
CA SER A 91 1.97 15.44 -14.49
C SER A 91 1.23 16.75 -14.78
N LEU A 92 0.87 17.00 -16.05
CA LEU A 92 0.11 18.19 -16.45
C LEU A 92 -1.38 18.13 -16.06
N ILE A 93 -1.88 16.93 -15.77
CA ILE A 93 -3.25 16.73 -15.29
C ILE A 93 -3.19 16.82 -13.77
N ASP A 94 -3.98 17.65 -13.10
CA ASP A 94 -3.96 17.71 -11.64
C ASP A 94 -4.65 16.46 -11.01
N GLY A 95 -4.16 15.99 -9.85
CA GLY A 95 -4.75 14.86 -9.13
C GLY A 95 -4.60 13.48 -9.80
N HIS A 96 -5.60 12.61 -9.61
CA HIS A 96 -5.73 11.29 -10.27
C HIS A 96 -4.55 10.31 -10.08
N GLY A 97 -3.78 10.42 -8.99
CA GLY A 97 -2.55 9.64 -8.78
C GLY A 97 -2.72 8.12 -8.89
N SER A 98 -3.83 7.57 -8.38
CA SER A 98 -4.11 6.13 -8.41
C SER A 98 -4.18 5.59 -9.84
N ILE A 99 -4.92 6.26 -10.73
CA ILE A 99 -5.05 5.81 -12.11
C ILE A 99 -3.79 6.11 -12.95
N LYS A 100 -3.06 7.20 -12.66
CA LYS A 100 -1.77 7.48 -13.30
C LYS A 100 -0.74 6.39 -13.00
N SER A 101 -0.73 5.90 -11.75
CA SER A 101 0.10 4.76 -11.37
C SER A 101 -0.28 3.50 -12.15
N ALA A 102 -1.56 3.24 -12.41
CA ALA A 102 -1.96 2.12 -13.26
C ALA A 102 -1.43 2.25 -14.69
N PHE A 103 -1.44 3.45 -15.28
CA PHE A 103 -0.85 3.70 -16.59
C PHE A 103 0.67 3.55 -16.60
N ASP A 104 1.36 4.04 -15.57
CA ASP A 104 2.81 3.86 -15.41
C ASP A 104 3.19 2.37 -15.35
N ILE A 105 2.52 1.60 -14.48
CA ILE A 105 2.69 0.14 -14.38
C ILE A 105 2.44 -0.54 -15.74
N THR A 106 1.44 -0.09 -16.48
CA THR A 106 1.12 -0.65 -17.81
C THR A 106 2.24 -0.39 -18.82
N CYS A 107 2.87 0.79 -18.78
CA CYS A 107 4.01 1.09 -19.64
C CYS A 107 5.22 0.24 -19.25
N TRP A 108 5.47 0.03 -17.96
CA TRP A 108 6.52 -0.90 -17.52
C TRP A 108 6.26 -2.34 -17.98
N ASP A 109 5.04 -2.84 -17.85
CA ASP A 109 4.66 -4.17 -18.35
C ASP A 109 4.95 -4.30 -19.86
N LEU A 110 4.49 -3.34 -20.67
CA LEU A 110 4.76 -3.29 -22.10
C LEU A 110 6.24 -3.15 -22.46
N LEU A 111 7.04 -2.50 -21.62
CA LEU A 111 8.49 -2.36 -21.83
C LEU A 111 9.23 -3.68 -21.60
N GLY A 112 8.78 -4.49 -20.64
CA GLY A 112 9.41 -5.77 -20.32
C GLY A 112 9.09 -6.90 -21.32
N GLN A 113 7.88 -6.88 -21.89
CA GLN A 113 7.41 -7.95 -22.78
C GLN A 113 8.33 -8.27 -23.98
N PRO A 114 8.80 -7.28 -24.79
CA PRO A 114 9.71 -7.55 -25.90
C PRO A 114 11.05 -8.14 -25.49
N LEU A 115 11.48 -7.85 -24.25
CA LEU A 115 12.77 -8.28 -23.72
C LEU A 115 12.71 -9.72 -23.18
N GLY A 116 11.52 -10.26 -22.93
CA GLY A 116 11.34 -11.57 -22.31
C GLY A 116 11.96 -11.65 -20.90
N GLN A 117 12.18 -10.50 -20.25
CA GLN A 117 12.83 -10.40 -18.95
C GLN A 117 11.86 -9.89 -17.88
N PRO A 118 11.98 -10.35 -16.62
CA PRO A 118 11.29 -9.73 -15.50
C PRO A 118 11.68 -8.26 -15.32
N LEU A 119 10.73 -7.42 -14.89
CA LEU A 119 11.01 -6.01 -14.57
C LEU A 119 12.13 -5.83 -13.54
N SER A 120 12.29 -6.76 -12.60
CA SER A 120 13.39 -6.72 -11.64
C SER A 120 14.76 -6.76 -12.31
N VAL A 121 14.93 -7.46 -13.44
CA VAL A 121 16.18 -7.48 -14.21
C VAL A 121 16.40 -6.14 -14.90
N ILE A 122 15.35 -5.60 -15.52
CA ILE A 122 15.37 -4.32 -16.23
C ILE A 122 15.71 -3.15 -15.27
N LEU A 123 15.23 -3.24 -14.02
CA LEU A 123 15.41 -2.22 -12.98
C LEU A 123 16.74 -2.37 -12.19
N GLY A 124 17.66 -3.22 -12.64
CA GLY A 124 18.99 -3.36 -12.02
C GLY A 124 19.25 -4.68 -11.29
N GLY A 125 18.37 -5.66 -11.43
CA GLY A 125 18.52 -6.99 -10.84
C GLY A 125 17.89 -7.15 -9.46
N LYS A 126 17.76 -8.40 -9.03
CA LYS A 126 17.24 -8.73 -7.69
C LYS A 126 18.33 -8.50 -6.64
N LEU A 127 17.95 -7.89 -5.53
CA LEU A 127 18.80 -7.80 -4.32
C LEU A 127 18.56 -8.96 -3.34
N ARG A 128 17.49 -9.73 -3.55
CA ARG A 128 17.08 -10.87 -2.71
C ARG A 128 16.13 -11.77 -3.49
N GLU A 129 16.13 -13.06 -3.17
CA GLU A 129 15.21 -14.03 -3.80
C GLU A 129 13.81 -14.01 -3.20
N ALA A 130 13.66 -13.58 -1.95
CA ALA A 130 12.36 -13.51 -1.27
C ALA A 130 12.25 -12.24 -0.43
N VAL A 131 11.02 -11.75 -0.28
CA VAL A 131 10.64 -10.67 0.64
C VAL A 131 9.73 -11.24 1.72
N PRO A 132 9.94 -10.88 3.00
CA PRO A 132 8.98 -11.22 4.04
C PRO A 132 7.62 -10.56 3.74
N VAL A 133 6.53 -11.33 3.88
CA VAL A 133 5.16 -10.82 3.72
C VAL A 133 4.59 -10.49 5.08
N TYR A 134 3.96 -9.31 5.21
CA TYR A 134 3.19 -8.97 6.40
C TYR A 134 1.71 -9.25 6.19
N ARG A 135 1.02 -9.58 7.29
CA ARG A 135 -0.43 -9.73 7.32
C ARG A 135 -1.06 -8.54 8.05
N GLY A 136 -2.00 -7.87 7.40
CA GLY A 136 -2.84 -6.87 8.06
C GLY A 136 -3.83 -7.52 9.00
N LEU A 137 -3.71 -7.25 10.31
CA LEU A 137 -4.69 -7.61 11.33
C LEU A 137 -5.81 -6.56 11.30
N PRO A 138 -7.02 -6.90 10.80
CA PRO A 138 -8.15 -5.98 10.83
C PRO A 138 -8.53 -5.69 12.28
N LEU A 139 -9.13 -4.52 12.51
CA LEU A 139 -9.58 -4.19 13.86
C LEU A 139 -10.76 -5.09 14.25
N LYS A 140 -10.63 -5.76 15.40
CA LYS A 140 -11.63 -6.61 16.05
C LYS A 140 -11.51 -6.42 17.56
N LYS A 141 -12.28 -7.19 18.34
CA LYS A 141 -12.09 -7.24 19.80
C LYS A 141 -10.66 -7.69 20.16
N PRO A 142 -10.07 -7.21 21.26
CA PRO A 142 -8.68 -7.52 21.63
C PRO A 142 -8.35 -9.02 21.61
N GLU A 143 -9.23 -9.85 22.18
CA GLU A 143 -9.05 -11.31 22.22
C GLU A 143 -9.07 -11.97 20.84
N GLU A 144 -9.91 -11.47 19.93
CA GLU A 144 -10.03 -11.99 18.57
C GLU A 144 -8.77 -11.67 17.75
N MET A 145 -8.24 -10.44 17.90
CA MET A 145 -6.99 -10.05 17.24
C MET A 145 -5.81 -10.91 17.72
N GLY A 146 -5.74 -11.20 19.03
CA GLY A 146 -4.72 -12.10 19.59
C GLY A 146 -4.81 -13.52 19.01
N LYS A 147 -6.02 -14.08 18.94
CA LYS A 147 -6.27 -15.41 18.35
C LYS A 147 -5.90 -15.46 16.86
N GLU A 148 -6.24 -14.42 16.10
CA GLU A 148 -5.94 -14.33 14.67
C GLU A 148 -4.44 -14.20 14.39
N ALA A 149 -3.73 -13.39 15.19
CA ALA A 149 -2.27 -13.31 15.12
C ALA A 149 -1.61 -14.67 15.42
N ALA A 150 -2.11 -15.38 16.43
CA ALA A 150 -1.63 -16.72 16.78
C ALA A 150 -1.94 -17.77 15.69
N ALA A 151 -3.10 -17.70 15.04
CA ALA A 151 -3.44 -18.56 13.92
C ALA A 151 -2.52 -18.31 12.71
N TRP A 152 -2.33 -17.06 12.29
CA TRP A 152 -1.44 -16.75 11.16
C TRP A 152 0.02 -17.05 11.46
N ARG A 153 0.41 -17.08 12.73
CA ARG A 153 1.74 -17.54 13.12
C ARG A 153 1.95 -19.02 12.80
N THR A 154 0.94 -19.87 12.96
CA THR A 154 1.04 -21.30 12.58
C THR A 154 1.13 -21.48 11.07
N GLU A 155 0.57 -20.54 10.29
CA GLU A 155 0.73 -20.47 8.82
C GLU A 155 2.10 -19.95 8.36
N GLY A 156 2.96 -19.47 9.28
CA GLY A 156 4.32 -19.03 8.97
C GLY A 156 4.52 -17.51 8.93
N TYR A 157 3.47 -16.71 9.13
CA TYR A 157 3.63 -15.25 9.19
C TYR A 157 4.43 -14.81 10.42
N ARG A 158 5.30 -13.83 10.22
CA ARG A 158 6.13 -13.23 11.28
C ARG A 158 6.02 -11.71 11.33
N MET A 159 5.35 -11.10 10.36
CA MET A 159 5.17 -9.66 10.29
C MET A 159 3.68 -9.34 10.28
N PHE A 160 3.26 -8.45 11.17
CA PHE A 160 1.86 -8.10 11.36
C PHE A 160 1.68 -6.58 11.34
N LEU A 161 0.64 -6.13 10.63
CA LEU A 161 0.21 -4.74 10.60
C LEU A 161 -1.13 -4.62 11.30
N MET A 162 -1.14 -4.10 12.53
CA MET A 162 -2.33 -3.91 13.33
C MET A 162 -3.08 -2.66 12.89
N LYS A 163 -4.33 -2.82 12.46
CA LYS A 163 -5.23 -1.71 12.17
C LYS A 163 -5.87 -1.23 13.47
N VAL A 164 -5.75 0.06 13.76
CA VAL A 164 -6.35 0.74 14.91
C VAL A 164 -7.02 2.05 14.47
N GLY A 165 -7.67 2.76 15.38
CA GLY A 165 -8.24 4.08 15.13
C GLY A 165 -9.71 4.07 14.72
N CYS A 166 -10.44 2.95 14.86
CA CYS A 166 -11.90 2.99 14.69
C CYS A 166 -12.64 3.39 15.98
N GLY A 167 -12.06 3.08 17.15
CA GLY A 167 -12.63 3.35 18.47
C GLY A 167 -11.87 4.42 19.24
N ASP A 168 -12.08 4.47 20.56
CA ASP A 168 -11.34 5.36 21.44
C ASP A 168 -9.90 4.89 21.62
N LEU A 169 -9.00 5.82 21.96
CA LEU A 169 -7.57 5.53 22.10
C LEU A 169 -7.30 4.37 23.08
N ASP A 170 -8.07 4.26 24.16
CA ASP A 170 -7.90 3.20 25.15
C ASP A 170 -8.33 1.82 24.61
N GLU A 171 -9.32 1.76 23.73
CA GLU A 171 -9.74 0.51 23.07
C GLU A 171 -8.67 0.03 22.07
N ASP A 172 -8.11 0.97 21.31
CA ASP A 172 -6.99 0.68 20.40
C ASP A 172 -5.79 0.13 21.17
N ILE A 173 -5.52 0.69 22.35
CA ILE A 173 -4.42 0.25 23.22
C ILE A 173 -4.69 -1.15 23.77
N ALA A 174 -5.90 -1.42 24.24
CA ALA A 174 -6.27 -2.75 24.71
C ALA A 174 -6.07 -3.80 23.60
N CYS A 175 -6.42 -3.47 22.34
CA CYS A 175 -6.18 -4.33 21.19
C CYS A 175 -4.68 -4.57 20.94
N ILE A 176 -3.87 -3.51 20.99
CA ILE A 176 -2.41 -3.61 20.86
C ILE A 176 -1.83 -4.50 21.96
N GLU A 177 -2.25 -4.31 23.20
CA GLU A 177 -1.74 -5.07 24.34
C GLU A 177 -2.10 -6.54 24.28
N ALA A 178 -3.33 -6.87 23.88
CA ALA A 178 -3.77 -8.26 23.72
C ALA A 178 -2.94 -9.02 22.67
N VAL A 179 -2.66 -8.41 21.52
CA VAL A 179 -1.82 -9.05 20.48
C VAL A 179 -0.37 -9.16 20.95
N MET A 180 0.14 -8.14 21.64
CA MET A 180 1.54 -8.10 22.07
C MET A 180 1.84 -9.00 23.28
N ALA A 181 0.82 -9.43 24.03
CA ALA A 181 0.97 -10.33 25.17
C ALA A 181 1.58 -11.69 24.81
N ASP A 182 1.32 -12.19 23.60
CA ASP A 182 1.83 -13.47 23.08
C ASP A 182 2.86 -13.28 21.95
N ARG A 183 3.58 -12.14 21.92
CA ARG A 183 4.58 -11.86 20.88
C ARG A 183 5.81 -12.77 21.03
N ARG A 184 6.40 -13.19 19.92
CA ARG A 184 7.69 -13.89 19.90
C ARG A 184 8.83 -12.95 19.50
N ALA A 185 10.05 -13.24 19.93
CA ALA A 185 11.22 -12.40 19.65
C ALA A 185 11.53 -12.26 18.14
N SER A 186 11.13 -13.24 17.33
CA SER A 186 11.32 -13.25 15.87
C SER A 186 10.21 -12.52 15.10
N GLU A 187 9.27 -11.85 15.78
CA GLU A 187 8.09 -11.25 15.18
C GLU A 187 8.18 -9.73 15.13
N HIS A 188 7.66 -9.17 14.03
CA HIS A 188 7.59 -7.73 13.81
C HIS A 188 6.15 -7.27 13.78
N TYR A 189 5.84 -6.26 14.59
CA TYR A 189 4.53 -5.65 14.66
C TYR A 189 4.63 -4.18 14.30
N SER A 190 3.76 -3.73 13.40
CA SER A 190 3.54 -2.33 13.08
C SER A 190 2.09 -1.96 13.39
N VAL A 191 1.85 -0.70 13.72
CA VAL A 191 0.51 -0.18 14.03
C VAL A 191 0.17 0.90 13.01
N ASP A 192 -1.02 0.85 12.45
CA ASP A 192 -1.55 1.80 11.47
C ASP A 192 -2.93 2.28 11.93
N ALA A 193 -2.96 3.54 12.39
CA ALA A 193 -4.16 4.26 12.80
C ALA A 193 -4.87 4.96 11.63
N SER A 194 -4.31 4.86 10.42
CA SER A 194 -4.73 5.54 9.18
C SER A 194 -5.09 7.01 9.38
N GLY A 195 -4.27 7.70 10.18
CA GLY A 195 -4.35 9.13 10.45
C GLY A 195 -5.38 9.58 11.49
N ARG A 196 -6.06 8.65 12.18
CA ARG A 196 -7.06 8.97 13.20
C ARG A 196 -6.46 9.47 14.52
N TRP A 197 -5.27 9.00 14.90
CA TRP A 197 -4.60 9.46 16.11
C TRP A 197 -4.06 10.88 15.91
N ARG A 198 -4.18 11.71 16.95
CA ARG A 198 -3.51 13.01 16.97
C ARG A 198 -2.00 12.79 17.06
N PRO A 199 -1.17 13.67 16.49
CA PRO A 199 0.28 13.57 16.59
C PRO A 199 0.78 13.44 18.03
N GLU A 200 0.17 14.17 18.96
CA GLU A 200 0.50 14.13 20.40
C GLU A 200 0.19 12.78 21.06
N GLU A 201 -0.93 12.15 20.71
CA GLU A 201 -1.32 10.82 21.17
C GLU A 201 -0.34 9.77 20.65
N ALA A 202 -0.02 9.85 19.35
CA ALA A 202 0.96 8.98 18.70
C ALA A 202 2.35 9.06 19.34
N ILE A 203 2.85 10.27 19.57
CA ILE A 203 4.15 10.54 20.19
C ILE A 203 4.17 9.99 21.62
N ARG A 204 3.16 10.33 22.43
CA ARG A 204 3.07 9.90 23.83
C ARG A 204 3.14 8.37 23.92
N ARG A 205 2.43 7.65 23.06
CA ARG A 205 2.41 6.18 23.07
C ARG A 205 3.69 5.56 22.53
N SER A 206 4.31 6.14 21.51
CA SER A 206 5.61 5.68 21.01
C SER A 206 6.71 5.77 22.07
N HIS A 207 6.65 6.79 22.94
CA HIS A 207 7.64 6.99 24.01
C HIS A 207 7.38 6.16 25.28
N GLN A 208 6.11 5.88 25.61
CA GLN A 208 5.74 5.20 26.87
C GLN A 208 6.20 3.73 26.96
N LYS A 209 6.61 3.09 25.84
CA LYS A 209 7.02 1.67 25.79
C LYS A 209 8.49 1.40 25.43
N ARG A 210 9.42 2.36 25.57
CA ARG A 210 10.88 2.05 25.46
C ARG A 210 11.43 1.59 26.82
N PRO A 211 11.70 0.29 27.01
CA PRO A 211 13.01 -0.28 26.65
C PRO A 211 12.93 -1.68 25.96
N SER A 212 13.94 -2.05 25.16
CA SER A 212 14.06 -3.30 24.34
C SER A 212 13.43 -3.21 22.93
N PRO A 213 13.96 -3.88 21.88
CA PRO A 213 14.20 -3.31 20.55
C PRO A 213 12.91 -3.15 19.75
N TYR A 214 12.17 -2.08 20.03
CA TYR A 214 11.17 -1.55 19.13
C TYR A 214 11.86 -1.08 17.86
N CYS A 215 12.00 -2.01 16.91
CA CYS A 215 12.26 -1.69 15.53
C CYS A 215 10.95 -1.20 14.88
N ALA A 216 10.41 -0.08 15.38
CA ALA A 216 9.39 0.68 14.69
C ALA A 216 10.06 1.36 13.50
N LYS A 217 10.48 0.57 12.50
CA LYS A 217 11.10 1.08 11.27
C LYS A 217 10.07 1.63 10.29
N SER A 218 8.77 1.43 10.53
CA SER A 218 7.70 2.00 9.71
C SER A 218 6.48 2.37 10.55
N SER A 219 6.43 3.62 11.00
CA SER A 219 5.18 4.28 11.40
C SER A 219 4.41 4.65 10.14
N THR A 220 3.67 3.70 9.57
CA THR A 220 2.84 3.98 8.39
C THR A 220 1.58 4.73 8.84
N SER A 221 1.44 5.99 8.42
CA SER A 221 0.23 6.81 8.59
C SER A 221 -0.39 6.86 9.99
N ILE A 222 0.43 7.10 11.03
CA ILE A 222 -0.11 7.24 12.40
C ILE A 222 -0.92 8.54 12.55
N SER A 223 -0.51 9.63 11.90
CA SER A 223 -1.20 10.92 11.91
C SER A 223 -1.74 11.31 10.53
N CYS A 224 -2.75 12.18 10.52
CA CYS A 224 -3.36 12.71 9.30
C CYS A 224 -2.32 13.28 8.31
N SER A 225 -2.46 12.94 7.02
CA SER A 225 -1.51 13.28 5.95
C SER A 225 -1.37 14.79 5.69
N SER A 226 -2.30 15.61 6.16
CA SER A 226 -2.25 17.07 6.09
C SER A 226 -1.30 17.71 7.12
N ASN A 227 -0.84 16.97 8.13
CA ASN A 227 0.05 17.44 9.21
C ASN A 227 1.49 16.91 9.06
N LEU A 228 2.12 17.17 7.90
CA LEU A 228 3.52 16.79 7.61
C LEU A 228 4.56 17.42 8.56
N SER A 229 4.21 18.51 9.25
CA SER A 229 5.09 19.18 10.23
C SER A 229 5.27 18.37 11.53
N GLY A 230 4.34 17.47 11.86
CA GLY A 230 4.40 16.60 13.03
C GLY A 230 5.12 15.26 12.79
N SER A 231 5.17 14.78 11.54
CA SER A 231 5.77 13.48 11.18
C SER A 231 7.28 13.53 10.95
N THR A 232 7.87 14.71 10.85
CA THR A 232 9.25 14.91 10.34
C THR A 232 10.34 15.13 11.40
N ARG A 233 10.12 14.77 12.68
CA ARG A 233 11.17 14.99 13.71
C ARG A 233 11.89 13.70 14.15
N ARG A 234 13.18 13.67 13.78
CA ARG A 234 14.32 12.83 14.18
C ARG A 234 14.48 11.49 13.46
N ALA A 235 15.47 11.45 12.57
CA ALA A 235 16.15 10.22 12.16
C ALA A 235 16.62 9.43 13.40
N CYS A 236 16.46 8.11 13.34
CA CYS A 236 16.91 7.20 14.39
C CYS A 236 18.44 7.31 14.59
N PRO A 237 18.96 7.46 15.82
CA PRO A 237 20.41 7.40 16.08
C PRO A 237 21.01 6.00 15.84
N CYS A 238 20.17 5.02 15.49
CA CYS A 238 20.58 3.64 15.23
C CYS A 238 21.28 3.43 13.86
N ALA A 239 21.45 4.49 13.05
CA ALA A 239 22.13 4.43 11.76
C ALA A 239 23.68 4.44 11.87
N SER A 240 24.25 4.58 13.07
CA SER A 240 25.70 4.55 13.31
C SER A 240 26.05 3.45 14.31
N ALA A 241 26.15 2.20 13.84
CA ALA A 241 26.97 1.20 14.49
C ALA A 241 28.20 0.97 13.61
N PRO A 242 29.43 0.97 14.16
CA PRO A 242 30.64 0.86 13.37
C PRO A 242 30.71 -0.52 12.73
N ALA A 243 31.01 -0.54 11.43
CA ALA A 243 31.50 -1.74 10.78
C ALA A 243 32.85 -2.10 11.40
N GLY A 244 33.01 -3.33 11.84
CA GLY A 244 34.32 -3.87 12.11
C GLY A 244 34.27 -5.28 12.68
N PRO A 245 35.44 -5.91 12.75
CA PRO A 245 36.43 -6.09 11.68
C PRO A 245 36.04 -7.24 10.72
#